data_AF-A0A8J6YD20-F1
#
_entry.id   AF-A0A8J6YD20-F1
#
_cell.length_a   1.000
_cell.length_b   1.000
_cell.length_c   1.000
_cell.angle_alpha   90.00
_cell.angle_beta   90.00
_cell.angle_gamma   90.00
#
_symmetry.space_group_name_H-M   'P 1'
#
loop_
_entity.id
_entity.type
_entity.pdbx_description
1 polymer ?
#
loop_
_entity_poly.entity_id
_entity_poly.type
_entity_poly.pdbx_seq_one_letter_code
_entity_poly.pdbx_strand_id
1 'polypeptide(L)'
;MTGGLPVLAAWLAGLLGLTEVHRPVVDVLAEVLAVLLMVLAWRYRRGRLAVAALAIAVANFLIRGPLSAAHAEPGVTALALALPVCLALLALLPEQPIGHPLMIGLMFGVVILGWLALALPTPAGEAPGPGFLGPMSDLLATPDLARLVFLISGAFIALAFAARRGTFEGSLLWVTAASALALLDVRSSHAPTLAFTAAQLVLLLGLIEDSYRLAYHDELTGLPGRRALEEALRTLVGDYAIAMVDVDRFKRFNDRHGHGAGDQALRMVATELQGVGGGGRAYRYGGEEFAILFPGSPAAAARQ
;
A
#
# COMPACT_ATOMS: atom_id res chain seq x y z
N MET A 1 -8.53 3.96 -4.81
CA MET A 1 -7.67 2.81 -5.17
C MET A 1 -6.84 3.17 -6.39
N THR A 2 -5.67 3.75 -6.15
CA THR A 2 -4.77 4.34 -7.15
C THR A 2 -3.72 3.35 -7.68
N GLY A 3 -3.60 2.16 -7.06
CA GLY A 3 -2.56 1.18 -7.36
C GLY A 3 -2.69 0.39 -8.67
N GLY A 4 -3.87 0.34 -9.29
CA GLY A 4 -4.08 -0.43 -10.52
C GLY A 4 -3.37 0.14 -11.75
N LEU A 5 -3.20 1.47 -11.82
CA LEU A 5 -2.57 2.14 -12.96
C LEU A 5 -1.07 1.78 -13.11
N PRO A 6 -0.23 1.86 -12.05
CA PRO A 6 1.16 1.40 -12.13
C PRO A 6 1.30 -0.05 -12.59
N VAL A 7 0.46 -0.95 -12.06
CA VAL A 7 0.52 -2.39 -12.39
C VAL A 7 0.14 -2.63 -13.85
N LEU A 8 -0.93 -2.01 -14.33
CA LEU A 8 -1.35 -2.10 -15.74
C LEU A 8 -0.28 -1.54 -16.68
N ALA A 9 0.30 -0.38 -16.34
CA ALA A 9 1.35 0.24 -17.15
C ALA A 9 2.60 -0.65 -17.25
N ALA A 10 3.04 -1.25 -16.14
CA ALA A 10 4.16 -2.19 -16.13
C ALA A 10 3.90 -3.43 -17.00
N TRP A 11 2.69 -3.99 -16.89
CA TRP A 11 2.28 -5.14 -17.70
C TRP A 11 2.27 -4.82 -19.20
N LEU A 12 1.66 -3.69 -19.59
CA LEU A 12 1.64 -3.23 -20.99
C LEU A 12 3.05 -2.93 -21.53
N ALA A 13 3.91 -2.28 -20.74
CA ALA A 13 5.29 -2.01 -21.14
C ALA A 13 6.10 -3.30 -21.35
N GLY A 14 5.86 -4.33 -20.52
CA GLY A 14 6.45 -5.66 -20.67
C GLY A 14 5.97 -6.38 -21.94
N LEU A 15 4.68 -6.26 -22.29
CA LEU A 15 4.13 -6.82 -23.53
C LEU A 15 4.67 -6.12 -24.79
N LEU A 16 4.87 -4.81 -24.74
CA LEU A 16 5.28 -4.00 -25.89
C LEU A 16 6.80 -3.93 -26.10
N GLY A 17 7.61 -4.52 -25.21
CA GLY A 17 9.07 -4.55 -25.36
C GLY A 17 9.76 -3.19 -25.27
N LEU A 18 9.14 -2.20 -24.61
CA LEU A 18 9.61 -0.80 -24.54
C LEU A 18 10.90 -0.61 -23.71
N THR A 19 11.47 -1.67 -23.13
CA THR A 19 12.57 -1.61 -22.16
C THR A 19 13.97 -1.63 -22.77
N GLU A 20 14.11 -2.01 -24.03
CA GLU A 20 15.43 -2.23 -24.66
C GLU A 20 16.30 -0.97 -24.73
N VAL A 21 15.69 0.22 -24.83
CA VAL A 21 16.40 1.51 -24.93
C VAL A 21 16.81 2.08 -23.56
N HIS A 22 16.17 1.64 -22.47
CA HIS A 22 16.34 2.23 -21.13
C HIS A 22 16.78 1.22 -20.06
N ARG A 23 17.30 0.05 -20.48
CA ARG A 23 17.72 -1.07 -19.60
C ARG A 23 18.43 -0.66 -18.30
N PRO A 24 19.53 0.12 -18.31
CA PRO A 24 20.30 0.34 -17.07
C PRO A 24 19.53 1.10 -15.99
N VAL A 25 18.57 1.95 -16.40
CA VAL A 25 17.76 2.73 -15.45
C VAL A 25 16.64 1.87 -14.86
N VAL A 26 15.99 1.07 -15.70
CA VAL A 26 14.88 0.19 -15.28
C VAL A 26 15.38 -0.89 -14.31
N ASP A 27 16.60 -1.39 -14.54
CA ASP A 27 17.19 -2.49 -13.78
C ASP A 27 17.37 -2.22 -12.28
N VAL A 28 17.55 -0.96 -11.87
CA VAL A 28 17.84 -0.60 -10.47
C VAL A 28 16.69 0.20 -9.85
N LEU A 29 15.64 0.50 -10.62
CA LEU A 29 14.58 1.41 -10.19
C LEU A 29 13.79 0.83 -8.99
N ALA A 30 13.54 -0.48 -8.98
CA ALA A 30 12.87 -1.15 -7.87
C ALA A 30 13.68 -1.04 -6.56
N GLU A 31 14.99 -1.20 -6.61
CA GLU A 31 15.88 -1.11 -5.45
C GLU A 31 16.05 0.34 -4.98
N VAL A 32 16.16 1.31 -5.90
CA VAL A 32 16.20 2.74 -5.55
C VAL A 32 14.91 3.16 -4.85
N LEU A 33 13.75 2.75 -5.37
CA LEU A 33 12.46 3.01 -4.72
C LEU A 33 12.36 2.30 -3.37
N ALA A 34 12.91 1.08 -3.23
CA ALA A 34 12.94 0.39 -1.96
C ALA A 34 13.76 1.14 -0.90
N VAL A 35 14.94 1.67 -1.26
CA VAL A 35 15.77 2.48 -0.35
C VAL A 35 15.01 3.75 0.08
N LEU A 36 14.36 4.43 -0.86
CA LEU A 36 13.51 5.58 -0.56
C LEU A 36 12.39 5.19 0.41
N LEU A 37 11.66 4.11 0.13
CA LEU A 37 10.59 3.60 0.97
C LEU A 37 11.08 3.18 2.36
N MET A 38 12.28 2.61 2.48
CA MET A 38 12.91 2.28 3.76
C MET A 38 13.17 3.54 4.59
N VAL A 39 13.71 4.60 3.98
CA VAL A 39 13.94 5.90 4.64
C VAL A 39 12.62 6.52 5.09
N LEU A 40 11.61 6.51 4.22
CA LEU A 40 10.29 7.04 4.55
C LEU A 40 9.60 6.21 5.64
N ALA A 41 9.68 4.88 5.56
CA ALA A 41 9.15 3.96 6.56
C ALA A 41 9.79 4.21 7.94
N TRP A 42 11.09 4.49 7.98
CA TRP A 42 11.77 4.89 9.22
C TRP A 42 11.24 6.22 9.74
N ARG A 43 11.14 7.23 8.87
CA ARG A 43 10.70 8.59 9.20
C ARG A 43 9.26 8.66 9.70
N TYR A 44 8.37 7.83 9.15
CA TYR A 44 6.94 7.77 9.46
C TYR A 44 6.56 6.61 10.39
N ARG A 45 7.55 5.86 10.93
CA ARG A 45 7.33 4.70 11.81
C ARG A 45 6.40 3.62 11.22
N ARG A 46 6.52 3.37 9.91
CA ARG A 46 5.74 2.38 9.15
C ARG A 46 6.53 1.10 8.92
N GLY A 47 6.64 0.24 9.93
CA GLY A 47 7.42 -1.00 9.85
C GLY A 47 6.88 -2.00 8.84
N ARG A 48 5.55 -2.08 8.66
CA ARG A 48 4.94 -2.99 7.67
C ARG A 48 5.37 -2.61 6.25
N LEU A 49 5.44 -1.30 5.96
CA LEU A 49 5.91 -0.76 4.69
C LEU A 49 7.38 -1.14 4.42
N ALA A 50 8.24 -1.03 5.42
CA ALA A 50 9.66 -1.39 5.32
C ALA A 50 9.84 -2.88 4.96
N VAL A 51 9.14 -3.79 5.64
CA VAL A 51 9.24 -5.23 5.35
C VAL A 51 8.77 -5.53 3.92
N ALA A 52 7.64 -4.94 3.49
CA ALA A 52 7.13 -5.13 2.12
C ALA A 52 8.11 -4.61 1.06
N ALA A 53 8.62 -3.40 1.24
CA ALA A 53 9.57 -2.78 0.32
C ALA A 53 10.88 -3.60 0.21
N LEU A 54 11.39 -4.10 1.34
CA LEU A 54 12.56 -4.99 1.38
C LEU A 54 12.28 -6.31 0.67
N ALA A 55 11.15 -6.95 0.92
CA ALA A 55 10.80 -8.24 0.31
C ALA A 55 10.73 -8.15 -1.22
N ILE A 56 10.11 -7.08 -1.74
CA ILE A 56 10.04 -6.80 -3.18
C ILE A 56 11.44 -6.54 -3.75
N ALA A 57 12.28 -5.76 -3.07
CA ALA A 57 13.63 -5.44 -3.53
C ALA A 57 14.54 -6.67 -3.57
N VAL A 58 14.48 -7.52 -2.54
CA VAL A 58 15.21 -8.79 -2.47
C VAL A 58 14.76 -9.72 -3.59
N ALA A 59 13.45 -9.87 -3.80
CA ALA A 59 12.92 -10.71 -4.88
C ALA A 59 13.40 -10.22 -6.27
N ASN A 60 13.31 -8.91 -6.54
CA ASN A 60 13.78 -8.33 -7.80
C ASN A 60 15.29 -8.54 -8.01
N PHE A 61 16.11 -8.27 -6.99
CA PHE A 61 17.56 -8.44 -7.04
C PHE A 61 17.95 -9.88 -7.37
N LEU A 62 17.30 -10.85 -6.71
CA LEU A 62 17.60 -12.26 -6.90
C LEU A 62 17.25 -12.72 -8.32
N ILE A 63 16.07 -12.35 -8.83
CA ILE A 63 15.59 -12.74 -10.16
C ILE A 63 16.40 -12.10 -11.28
N ARG A 64 16.77 -10.83 -11.12
CA ARG A 64 17.60 -10.12 -12.11
C ARG A 64 19.05 -10.62 -12.13
N GLY A 65 19.58 -11.07 -11.00
CA GLY A 65 20.97 -11.48 -10.87
C GLY A 65 21.12 -12.99 -10.69
N PRO A 66 21.35 -13.50 -9.47
CA PRO A 66 21.71 -14.89 -9.21
C PRO A 66 20.73 -15.95 -9.75
N LEU A 67 19.44 -15.64 -9.82
CA LEU A 67 18.38 -16.54 -10.30
C LEU A 67 17.99 -16.29 -11.76
N SER A 68 18.76 -15.51 -12.52
CA SER A 68 18.47 -15.21 -13.93
C SER A 68 18.78 -16.36 -14.90
N ALA A 69 19.55 -17.37 -14.47
CA ALA A 69 20.00 -18.47 -15.31
C ALA A 69 18.91 -19.56 -15.50
N ALA A 70 18.96 -20.27 -16.63
CA ALA A 70 17.98 -21.28 -17.07
C ALA A 70 17.74 -22.49 -16.15
N HIS A 71 18.41 -22.58 -14.99
CA HIS A 71 18.26 -23.65 -13.99
C HIS A 71 17.84 -23.14 -12.60
N ALA A 72 17.39 -21.89 -12.49
CA ALA A 72 16.98 -21.25 -11.24
C ALA A 72 15.53 -21.54 -10.79
N GLU A 73 14.83 -22.44 -11.48
CA GLU A 73 13.42 -22.80 -11.24
C GLU A 73 13.06 -23.06 -9.75
N PRO A 74 13.85 -23.81 -8.97
CA PRO A 74 13.51 -24.04 -7.55
C PRO A 74 13.61 -22.76 -6.71
N GLY A 75 14.61 -21.92 -6.97
CA GLY A 75 14.80 -20.65 -6.27
C GLY A 75 13.70 -19.63 -6.59
N VAL A 76 13.32 -19.52 -7.87
CA VAL A 76 12.20 -18.65 -8.30
C VAL A 76 10.88 -19.14 -7.69
N THR A 77 10.64 -20.45 -7.69
CA THR A 77 9.42 -21.02 -7.10
C THR A 77 9.37 -20.81 -5.58
N ALA A 78 10.50 -20.95 -4.88
CA ALA A 78 10.58 -20.64 -3.45
C ALA A 78 10.22 -19.17 -3.15
N LEU A 79 10.70 -18.22 -3.97
CA LEU A 79 10.29 -16.82 -3.87
C LEU A 79 8.79 -16.64 -4.15
N ALA A 80 8.26 -17.34 -5.16
CA ALA A 80 6.84 -17.30 -5.54
C ALA A 80 5.91 -17.87 -4.45
N LEU A 81 6.42 -18.73 -3.57
CA LEU A 81 5.70 -19.22 -2.40
C LEU A 81 5.86 -18.28 -1.19
N ALA A 82 7.09 -17.83 -0.94
CA ALA A 82 7.41 -17.07 0.27
C ALA A 82 6.88 -15.63 0.24
N LEU A 83 6.99 -14.93 -0.90
CA LEU A 83 6.62 -13.53 -1.02
C LEU A 83 5.13 -13.27 -0.75
N PRO A 84 4.15 -13.94 -1.41
CA PRO A 84 2.73 -13.71 -1.13
C PRO A 84 2.34 -14.06 0.30
N VAL A 85 2.99 -15.06 0.93
CA VAL A 85 2.79 -15.38 2.35
C VAL A 85 3.30 -14.25 3.23
N CYS A 86 4.48 -13.70 2.95
CA CYS A 86 5.02 -12.54 3.66
C CYS A 86 4.07 -11.33 3.58
N LEU A 87 3.57 -11.00 2.38
CA LEU A 87 2.60 -9.91 2.18
C LEU A 87 1.29 -10.15 2.92
N ALA A 88 0.77 -11.39 2.93
CA ALA A 88 -0.43 -11.76 3.66
C ALA A 88 -0.26 -11.65 5.18
N LEU A 89 0.91 -12.05 5.71
CA LEU A 89 1.25 -11.86 7.12
C LEU A 89 1.25 -10.38 7.49
N LEU A 90 1.85 -9.53 6.65
CA LEU A 90 1.85 -8.08 6.87
C LEU A 90 0.44 -7.48 6.89
N ALA A 91 -0.55 -8.06 6.22
CA ALA A 91 -1.94 -7.60 6.28
C ALA A 91 -2.58 -7.79 7.67
N LEU A 92 -2.10 -8.73 8.48
CA LEU A 92 -2.65 -9.03 9.82
C LEU A 92 -2.00 -8.22 10.92
N LEU A 93 -0.71 -7.98 10.78
CA LEU A 93 0.07 -7.39 11.85
C LEU A 93 -0.39 -5.95 12.13
N PRO A 94 -0.40 -5.52 13.41
CA PRO A 94 -0.57 -4.12 13.74
C PRO A 94 0.63 -3.32 13.21
N GLU A 95 0.41 -2.04 12.91
CA GLU A 95 1.51 -1.14 12.54
C GLU A 95 2.46 -0.98 13.73
N GLN A 96 3.75 -1.15 13.46
CA GLN A 96 4.82 -1.03 14.45
C GLN A 96 5.99 -0.28 13.82
N PRO A 97 6.79 0.46 14.59
CA PRO A 97 7.99 1.10 14.04
C PRO A 97 9.00 0.05 13.56
N ILE A 98 9.88 0.44 12.63
CA ILE A 98 10.94 -0.44 12.11
C ILE A 98 11.80 -1.05 13.23
N GLY A 99 12.09 -0.28 14.27
CA GLY A 99 12.89 -0.75 15.42
C GLY A 99 12.19 -1.77 16.33
N HIS A 100 10.92 -2.10 16.07
CA HIS A 100 10.20 -3.09 16.86
C HIS A 100 10.77 -4.49 16.59
N PRO A 101 11.02 -5.34 17.61
CA PRO A 101 11.67 -6.65 17.44
C PRO A 101 11.01 -7.55 16.38
N LEU A 102 9.67 -7.54 16.33
CA LEU A 102 8.92 -8.28 15.30
C LEU A 102 9.25 -7.80 13.87
N MET A 103 9.34 -6.49 13.64
CA MET A 103 9.62 -5.94 12.30
C MET A 103 11.06 -6.23 11.89
N ILE A 104 12.01 -6.07 12.81
CA ILE A 104 13.42 -6.44 12.62
C ILE A 104 13.52 -7.94 12.26
N GLY A 105 12.85 -8.80 13.03
CA GLY A 105 12.84 -10.24 12.80
C GLY A 105 12.28 -10.62 11.43
N LEU A 106 11.20 -9.97 10.98
CA LEU A 106 10.65 -10.17 9.65
C LEU A 106 11.60 -9.69 8.54
N MET A 107 12.28 -8.56 8.72
CA MET A 107 13.29 -8.10 7.75
C MET A 107 14.46 -9.08 7.61
N PHE A 108 14.98 -9.59 8.73
CA PHE A 108 15.98 -10.66 8.68
C PHE A 108 15.42 -11.94 8.04
N GLY A 109 14.17 -12.29 8.36
CA GLY A 109 13.47 -13.42 7.76
C GLY A 109 13.41 -13.32 6.22
N VAL A 110 13.10 -12.13 5.69
CA VAL A 110 13.12 -11.86 4.24
C VAL A 110 14.50 -12.11 3.63
N VAL A 111 15.57 -11.62 4.27
CA VAL A 111 16.95 -11.83 3.78
C VAL A 111 17.35 -13.30 3.86
N ILE A 112 17.00 -14.00 4.95
CA ILE A 112 17.27 -15.42 5.14
C ILE A 112 16.52 -16.26 4.09
N LEU A 113 15.25 -15.95 3.82
CA LEU A 113 14.47 -16.63 2.79
C LEU A 113 15.08 -16.41 1.40
N GLY A 114 15.54 -15.20 1.10
CA GLY A 114 16.27 -14.91 -0.13
C GLY A 114 17.57 -15.71 -0.25
N TRP A 115 18.34 -15.81 0.83
CA TRP A 115 19.56 -16.62 0.87
C TRP A 115 19.25 -18.12 0.71
N LEU A 116 18.21 -18.62 1.37
CA LEU A 116 17.77 -20.01 1.25
C LEU A 116 17.33 -20.36 -0.18
N ALA A 117 16.66 -19.43 -0.88
CA ALA A 117 16.29 -19.61 -2.27
C ALA A 117 17.51 -19.81 -3.19
N LEU A 118 18.65 -19.18 -2.87
CA LEU A 118 19.92 -19.40 -3.58
C LEU A 118 20.61 -20.73 -3.25
N ALA A 119 20.35 -21.26 -2.05
CA ALA A 119 20.94 -22.50 -1.57
C ALA A 119 20.21 -23.75 -2.09
N LEU A 120 19.06 -23.59 -2.79
CA LEU A 120 18.33 -24.71 -3.35
C LEU A 120 19.12 -25.37 -4.49
N PRO A 121 19.18 -26.72 -4.53
CA PRO A 121 19.92 -27.44 -5.55
C PRO A 121 19.31 -27.19 -6.93
N THR A 122 20.17 -26.88 -7.90
CA THR A 122 19.77 -26.77 -9.30
C THR A 122 19.88 -28.15 -9.96
N PRO A 123 18.94 -28.56 -10.82
CA PRO A 123 18.84 -29.94 -11.33
C PRO A 123 19.95 -30.36 -12.32
N ALA A 124 21.05 -29.64 -12.42
CA ALA A 124 22.17 -29.95 -13.31
C ALA A 124 23.35 -30.55 -12.54
N GLY A 125 23.33 -31.85 -12.24
CA GLY A 125 24.56 -32.54 -11.83
C GLY A 125 24.44 -33.97 -11.34
N GLU A 126 23.40 -34.33 -10.61
CA GLU A 126 23.21 -35.69 -10.07
C GLU A 126 21.72 -35.87 -9.76
N ALA A 127 21.15 -37.02 -10.12
CA ALA A 127 19.82 -37.41 -9.66
C ALA A 127 19.78 -37.22 -8.13
N PRO A 128 18.67 -36.76 -7.54
CA PRO A 128 18.59 -36.63 -6.09
C PRO A 128 18.96 -37.99 -5.49
N GLY A 129 20.13 -38.08 -4.86
CA GLY A 129 20.41 -39.17 -3.95
C GLY A 129 19.30 -39.20 -2.89
N PRO A 130 19.21 -40.26 -2.06
CA PRO A 130 18.21 -40.36 -1.01
C PRO A 130 18.52 -39.38 0.15
N GLY A 131 18.60 -38.09 -0.19
CA GLY A 131 18.74 -36.98 0.72
C GLY A 131 17.36 -36.51 1.15
N PHE A 132 17.28 -36.10 2.40
CA PHE A 132 16.08 -35.64 3.10
C PHE A 132 15.24 -34.56 2.38
N LEU A 133 15.79 -33.88 1.37
CA LEU A 133 15.17 -32.77 0.64
C LEU A 133 14.57 -33.15 -0.73
N GLY A 134 14.76 -34.37 -1.23
CA GLY A 134 14.26 -34.80 -2.56
C GLY A 134 12.73 -34.69 -2.76
N PRO A 135 11.90 -35.12 -1.80
CA PRO A 135 10.45 -34.92 -1.89
C PRO A 135 10.03 -33.44 -1.90
N MET A 136 10.85 -32.58 -1.27
CA MET A 136 10.60 -31.14 -1.20
C MET A 136 10.96 -30.45 -2.52
N SER A 137 12.01 -30.90 -3.22
CA SER A 137 12.34 -30.36 -4.55
C SER A 137 11.27 -30.68 -5.59
N ASP A 138 10.66 -31.86 -5.56
CA ASP A 138 9.61 -32.25 -6.50
C ASP A 138 8.31 -31.46 -6.26
N LEU A 139 7.94 -31.19 -5.00
CA LEU A 139 6.81 -30.34 -4.65
C LEU A 139 7.03 -28.89 -5.08
N LEU A 140 8.25 -28.37 -4.86
CA LEU A 140 8.67 -27.03 -5.27
C LEU A 140 8.82 -26.87 -6.79
N ALA A 141 8.84 -27.95 -7.56
CA ALA A 141 8.88 -27.91 -9.01
C ALA A 141 7.49 -27.79 -9.67
N THR A 142 6.40 -27.68 -8.89
CA THR A 142 5.02 -27.57 -9.41
C THR A 142 4.56 -26.10 -9.52
N PRO A 143 4.46 -25.53 -10.74
CA PRO A 143 4.07 -24.12 -10.92
C PRO A 143 2.66 -23.78 -10.40
N ASP A 144 1.79 -24.79 -10.32
CA ASP A 144 0.42 -24.64 -9.86
C ASP A 144 0.31 -24.41 -8.35
N LEU A 145 1.29 -24.87 -7.56
CA LEU A 145 1.34 -24.60 -6.12
C LEU A 145 1.58 -23.11 -5.86
N ALA A 146 2.52 -22.49 -6.57
CA ALA A 146 2.80 -21.05 -6.45
C ALA A 146 1.57 -20.21 -6.82
N ARG A 147 0.88 -20.56 -7.91
CA ARG A 147 -0.39 -19.91 -8.31
C ARG A 147 -1.44 -20.01 -7.21
N LEU A 148 -1.62 -21.18 -6.61
CA LEU A 148 -2.57 -21.40 -5.53
C LEU A 148 -2.23 -20.56 -4.30
N VAL A 149 -0.95 -20.51 -3.90
CA VAL A 149 -0.52 -19.70 -2.75
C VAL A 149 -0.77 -18.21 -3.00
N PHE A 150 -0.50 -17.70 -4.20
CA PHE A 150 -0.84 -16.32 -4.59
C PHE A 150 -2.35 -16.05 -4.49
N LEU A 151 -3.18 -16.97 -4.95
CA LEU A 151 -4.65 -16.83 -4.85
C LEU A 151 -5.12 -16.81 -3.40
N ILE A 152 -4.61 -17.73 -2.56
CA ILE A 152 -4.96 -17.81 -1.14
C ILE A 152 -4.52 -16.54 -0.41
N SER A 153 -3.26 -16.12 -0.58
CA SER A 153 -2.74 -14.89 0.01
C SER A 153 -3.51 -13.65 -0.47
N GLY A 154 -3.83 -13.57 -1.77
CA GLY A 154 -4.62 -12.48 -2.33
C GLY A 154 -6.03 -12.41 -1.76
N ALA A 155 -6.74 -13.54 -1.68
CA ALA A 155 -8.06 -13.61 -1.05
C ALA A 155 -8.01 -13.22 0.43
N PHE A 156 -6.96 -13.64 1.14
CA PHE A 156 -6.75 -13.31 2.52
C PHE A 156 -6.50 -11.81 2.74
N ILE A 157 -5.64 -11.19 1.93
CA ILE A 157 -5.41 -9.74 1.95
C ILE A 157 -6.69 -8.99 1.58
N ALA A 158 -7.50 -9.53 0.65
CA ALA A 158 -8.77 -8.90 0.26
C ALA A 158 -9.78 -8.90 1.41
N LEU A 159 -9.83 -9.99 2.18
CA LEU A 159 -10.64 -10.07 3.39
C LEU A 159 -10.12 -9.09 4.47
N ALA A 160 -8.81 -9.02 4.68
CA ALA A 160 -8.20 -8.07 5.60
C ALA A 160 -8.51 -6.61 5.19
N PHE A 161 -8.44 -6.31 3.89
CA PHE A 161 -8.83 -5.01 3.34
C PHE A 161 -10.32 -4.72 3.55
N ALA A 162 -11.21 -5.68 3.29
CA ALA A 162 -12.64 -5.50 3.51
C ALA A 162 -12.98 -5.24 5.00
N ALA A 163 -12.26 -5.89 5.91
CA ALA A 163 -12.44 -5.73 7.36
C ALA A 163 -11.88 -4.40 7.90
N ARG A 164 -10.68 -3.99 7.47
CA ARG A 164 -9.99 -2.81 8.03
C ARG A 164 -10.22 -1.52 7.24
N ARG A 165 -10.55 -1.63 5.94
CA ARG A 165 -10.65 -0.52 4.98
C ARG A 165 -9.43 0.42 4.98
N GLY A 166 -8.26 -0.13 5.30
CA GLY A 166 -6.99 0.60 5.29
C GLY A 166 -6.41 0.71 3.88
N THR A 167 -5.78 1.85 3.60
CA THR A 167 -5.08 2.12 2.33
C THR A 167 -3.91 1.16 2.12
N PHE A 168 -3.23 0.76 3.19
CA PHE A 168 -2.07 -0.14 3.14
C PHE A 168 -2.49 -1.56 2.72
N GLU A 169 -3.57 -2.10 3.29
CA GLU A 169 -4.12 -3.40 2.86
C GLU A 169 -4.58 -3.33 1.39
N GLY A 170 -5.15 -2.20 0.96
CA GLY A 170 -5.47 -1.98 -0.45
C GLY A 170 -4.24 -1.93 -1.36
N SER A 171 -3.13 -1.38 -0.86
CA SER A 171 -1.83 -1.37 -1.57
C SER A 171 -1.23 -2.76 -1.66
N LEU A 172 -1.31 -3.57 -0.59
CA LEU A 172 -0.83 -4.95 -0.57
C LEU A 172 -1.54 -5.85 -1.61
N LEU A 173 -2.82 -5.60 -1.92
CA LEU A 173 -3.52 -6.32 -2.99
C LEU A 173 -2.83 -6.11 -4.35
N TRP A 174 -2.58 -4.86 -4.70
CA TRP A 174 -1.92 -4.50 -5.97
C TRP A 174 -0.46 -4.94 -6.01
N VAL A 175 0.25 -4.86 -4.88
CA VAL A 175 1.61 -5.41 -4.74
C VAL A 175 1.63 -6.93 -4.94
N THR A 176 0.63 -7.64 -4.42
CA THR A 176 0.52 -9.09 -4.58
C THR A 176 0.23 -9.45 -6.05
N ALA A 177 -0.65 -8.71 -6.71
CA ALA A 177 -0.92 -8.88 -8.14
C ALA A 177 0.32 -8.60 -9.01
N ALA A 178 1.05 -7.52 -8.72
CA ALA A 178 2.30 -7.20 -9.41
C ALA A 178 3.37 -8.28 -9.18
N SER A 179 3.50 -8.78 -7.95
CA SER A 179 4.42 -9.88 -7.63
C SER A 179 4.03 -11.18 -8.34
N ALA A 180 2.73 -11.45 -8.51
CA ALA A 180 2.25 -12.60 -9.28
C ALA A 180 2.63 -12.48 -10.77
N LEU A 181 2.46 -11.29 -11.36
CA LEU A 181 2.92 -11.02 -12.73
C LEU A 181 4.43 -11.22 -12.87
N ALA A 182 5.20 -10.79 -11.88
CA ALA A 182 6.65 -10.90 -11.90
C ALA A 182 7.15 -12.35 -11.80
N LEU A 183 6.47 -13.18 -11.00
CA LEU A 183 6.95 -14.52 -10.64
C LEU A 183 6.28 -15.65 -11.40
N LEU A 184 5.07 -15.44 -11.94
CA LEU A 184 4.28 -16.50 -12.59
C LEU A 184 4.18 -16.35 -14.11
N ASP A 185 4.41 -15.15 -14.67
CA ASP A 185 4.30 -14.86 -16.10
C ASP A 185 5.67 -14.43 -16.68
N VAL A 186 6.65 -15.34 -16.62
CA VAL A 186 8.02 -15.12 -17.12
C VAL A 186 8.07 -15.26 -18.65
N ARG A 187 7.23 -14.52 -19.38
CA ARG A 187 7.21 -14.54 -20.86
C ARG A 187 8.29 -13.68 -21.49
N SER A 188 8.89 -12.75 -20.73
CA SER A 188 9.97 -11.88 -21.21
C SER A 188 11.02 -11.65 -20.12
N SER A 189 12.26 -11.37 -20.52
CA SER A 189 13.41 -11.19 -19.62
C SER A 189 13.27 -10.01 -18.65
N HIS A 190 12.39 -9.04 -18.95
CA HIS A 190 12.30 -7.76 -18.22
C HIS A 190 10.94 -7.50 -17.56
N ALA A 191 9.92 -8.30 -17.87
CA ALA A 191 8.60 -8.18 -17.24
C ALA A 191 8.65 -8.24 -15.69
N PRO A 192 9.50 -9.08 -15.05
CA PRO A 192 9.56 -9.14 -13.60
C PRO A 192 10.01 -7.83 -12.94
N THR A 193 11.02 -7.16 -13.49
CA THR A 193 11.56 -5.93 -12.91
C THR A 193 10.60 -4.75 -13.03
N LEU A 194 9.87 -4.64 -14.14
CA LEU A 194 8.81 -3.65 -14.28
C LEU A 194 7.67 -3.89 -13.28
N ALA A 195 7.27 -5.14 -13.09
CA ALA A 195 6.22 -5.49 -12.15
C ALA A 195 6.62 -5.21 -10.70
N PHE A 196 7.85 -5.54 -10.28
CA PHE A 196 8.34 -5.16 -8.95
C PHE A 196 8.52 -3.66 -8.77
N THR A 197 8.91 -2.94 -9.82
CA THR A 197 8.93 -1.47 -9.80
C THR A 197 7.53 -0.91 -9.59
N ALA A 198 6.51 -1.43 -10.29
CA ALA A 198 5.12 -1.06 -10.08
C ALA A 198 4.67 -1.37 -8.63
N ALA A 199 5.09 -2.50 -8.07
CA ALA A 199 4.81 -2.84 -6.68
C ALA A 199 5.39 -1.80 -5.70
N GLN A 200 6.63 -1.34 -5.90
CA GLN A 200 7.22 -0.27 -5.08
C GLN A 200 6.47 1.06 -5.27
N LEU A 201 6.06 1.40 -6.50
CA LEU A 201 5.26 2.60 -6.77
C LEU A 201 3.89 2.55 -6.08
N VAL A 202 3.24 1.39 -6.07
CA VAL A 202 1.98 1.18 -5.34
C VAL A 202 2.18 1.43 -3.85
N LEU A 203 3.25 0.91 -3.25
CA LEU A 203 3.58 1.18 -1.85
C LEU A 203 3.83 2.66 -1.57
N LEU A 204 4.54 3.35 -2.45
CA LEU A 204 4.80 4.79 -2.34
C LEU A 204 3.52 5.62 -2.45
N LEU A 205 2.66 5.33 -3.44
CA LEU A 205 1.38 5.98 -3.61
C LEU A 205 0.46 5.73 -2.40
N GLY A 206 0.44 4.51 -1.88
CA GLY A 206 -0.30 4.16 -0.67
C GLY A 206 0.16 4.97 0.55
N LEU A 207 1.49 5.11 0.75
CA LEU A 207 2.05 5.95 1.82
C LEU A 207 1.65 7.42 1.67
N ILE A 208 1.72 7.96 0.44
CA ILE A 208 1.34 9.36 0.15
C ILE A 208 -0.15 9.58 0.40
N GLU A 209 -1.02 8.66 -0.06
CA GLU A 209 -2.47 8.72 0.13
C GLU A 209 -2.82 8.70 1.63
N ASP A 210 -2.16 7.84 2.40
CA ASP A 210 -2.34 7.78 3.86
C ASP A 210 -1.90 9.06 4.57
N SER A 211 -0.73 9.58 4.20
CA SER A 211 -0.18 10.80 4.78
C SER A 211 -1.07 12.00 4.46
N TYR A 212 -1.61 12.06 3.24
CA TYR A 212 -2.56 13.07 2.83
C TYR A 212 -3.85 12.98 3.64
N ARG A 213 -4.44 11.78 3.76
CA ARG A 213 -5.68 11.58 4.51
C ARG A 213 -5.54 12.01 5.97
N LEU A 214 -4.45 11.64 6.65
CA LEU A 214 -4.18 12.04 8.04
C LEU A 214 -3.97 13.54 8.20
N ALA A 215 -3.42 14.22 7.18
CA ALA A 215 -3.14 15.65 7.25
C ALA A 215 -4.36 16.53 6.91
N TYR A 216 -5.26 16.03 6.07
CA TYR A 216 -6.34 16.80 5.45
C TYR A 216 -7.74 16.38 5.86
N HIS A 217 -7.93 15.25 6.55
CA HIS A 217 -9.24 14.82 7.05
C HIS A 217 -9.26 14.69 8.57
N ASP A 218 -10.40 15.00 9.16
CA ASP A 218 -10.69 14.74 10.57
C ASP A 218 -11.11 13.27 10.77
N GLU A 219 -10.43 12.57 11.68
CA GLU A 219 -10.67 11.13 11.91
C GLU A 219 -12.05 10.83 12.50
N LEU A 220 -12.59 11.76 13.31
CA LEU A 220 -13.84 11.55 14.04
C LEU A 220 -15.06 11.70 13.13
N THR A 221 -15.06 12.71 12.26
CA THR A 221 -16.19 13.07 11.39
C THR A 221 -16.01 12.65 9.93
N GLY A 222 -14.78 12.37 9.50
CA GLY A 222 -14.44 12.10 8.10
C GLY A 222 -14.44 13.35 7.20
N LEU A 223 -14.88 14.51 7.71
CA LEU A 223 -14.85 15.76 6.98
C LEU A 223 -13.40 16.18 6.68
N PRO A 224 -13.17 16.93 5.59
CA PRO A 224 -11.91 17.61 5.41
C PRO A 224 -11.65 18.54 6.60
N GLY A 225 -10.44 18.52 7.14
CA GLY A 225 -10.05 19.33 8.29
C GLY A 225 -9.70 20.76 7.89
N ARG A 226 -9.30 21.54 8.90
CA ARG A 226 -8.87 22.95 8.74
C ARG A 226 -7.83 23.18 7.63
N ARG A 227 -6.83 22.29 7.49
CA ARG A 227 -5.82 22.40 6.44
C ARG A 227 -6.41 22.33 5.02
N ALA A 228 -7.41 21.45 4.82
CA ALA A 228 -8.10 21.33 3.55
C ALA A 228 -8.91 22.59 3.23
N LEU A 229 -9.52 23.21 4.24
CA LEU A 229 -10.19 24.50 4.08
C LEU A 229 -9.20 25.59 3.66
N GLU A 230 -8.08 25.71 4.37
CA GLU A 230 -7.04 26.71 4.07
C GLU A 230 -6.49 26.55 2.65
N GLU A 231 -6.27 25.32 2.18
CA GLU A 231 -5.83 25.04 0.81
C GLU A 231 -6.91 25.36 -0.24
N ALA A 232 -8.17 25.00 0.04
CA ALA A 232 -9.30 25.33 -0.83
C ALA A 232 -9.44 26.86 -0.99
N LEU A 233 -9.25 27.61 0.09
CA LEU A 233 -9.29 29.08 0.05
C LEU A 233 -8.14 29.70 -0.73
N ARG A 234 -6.94 29.10 -0.70
CA ARG A 234 -5.78 29.58 -1.46
C ARG A 234 -5.92 29.38 -2.97
N THR A 235 -6.65 28.35 -3.37
CA THR A 235 -6.83 27.97 -4.78
C THR A 235 -8.12 28.54 -5.38
N LEU A 236 -8.99 29.11 -4.54
CA LEU A 236 -10.24 29.71 -4.98
C LEU A 236 -9.99 31.02 -5.75
N VAL A 237 -10.69 31.16 -6.87
CA VAL A 237 -10.68 32.38 -7.69
C VAL A 237 -12.12 32.89 -7.80
N GLY A 238 -12.31 34.19 -7.58
CA GLY A 238 -13.62 34.84 -7.60
C GLY A 238 -14.26 34.93 -6.22
N ASP A 239 -15.53 35.35 -6.20
CA ASP A 239 -16.28 35.54 -4.95
C ASP A 239 -16.61 34.21 -4.28
N TYR A 240 -16.60 34.23 -2.96
CA TYR A 240 -17.00 33.10 -2.13
C TYR A 240 -17.61 33.55 -0.83
N ALA A 241 -18.36 32.65 -0.20
CA ALA A 241 -18.87 32.82 1.15
C ALA A 241 -18.39 31.66 2.03
N ILE A 242 -18.15 31.95 3.30
CA ILE A 242 -17.88 30.94 4.33
C ILE A 242 -18.92 31.11 5.42
N ALA A 243 -19.60 30.03 5.78
CA ALA A 243 -20.39 29.96 6.99
C ALA A 243 -19.57 29.27 8.07
N MET A 244 -19.40 29.93 9.22
CA MET A 244 -18.83 29.32 10.42
C MET A 244 -19.97 28.77 11.27
N VAL A 245 -19.84 27.52 11.70
CA VAL A 245 -20.86 26.79 12.46
C VAL A 245 -20.24 26.32 13.76
N ASP A 246 -20.86 26.64 14.88
CA ASP A 246 -20.44 26.22 16.22
C ASP A 246 -21.54 25.37 16.86
N VAL A 247 -21.17 24.30 17.58
CA VAL A 247 -22.14 23.45 18.29
C VAL A 247 -22.43 24.04 19.67
N ASP A 248 -23.57 24.72 19.77
CA ASP A 248 -24.01 25.38 21.00
C ASP A 248 -23.91 24.49 22.25
N ARG A 249 -23.24 25.00 23.28
CA ARG A 249 -23.16 24.39 24.62
C ARG A 249 -22.55 22.97 24.60
N PHE A 250 -21.70 22.64 23.63
CA PHE A 250 -21.10 21.31 23.48
C PHE A 250 -20.38 20.82 24.75
N LYS A 251 -19.63 21.69 25.43
CA LYS A 251 -19.01 21.36 26.73
C LYS A 251 -20.01 20.87 27.77
N ARG A 252 -21.15 21.55 27.95
CA ARG A 252 -22.20 21.14 28.90
C ARG A 252 -22.83 19.81 28.52
N PHE A 253 -22.96 19.53 27.22
CA PHE A 253 -23.44 18.25 26.73
C PHE A 253 -22.46 17.13 27.09
N ASN A 254 -21.15 17.33 26.87
CA ASN A 254 -20.11 16.39 27.28
C ASN A 254 -20.07 16.17 28.79
N ASP A 255 -20.17 17.24 29.59
CA ASP A 255 -20.16 17.15 31.05
C ASP A 255 -21.34 16.30 31.57
N ARG A 256 -22.49 16.30 30.86
CA ARG A 256 -23.69 15.56 31.25
C ARG A 256 -23.74 14.13 30.69
N HIS A 257 -23.27 13.92 29.47
CA HIS A 257 -23.48 12.67 28.72
C HIS A 257 -22.18 11.91 28.41
N GLY A 258 -21.03 12.48 28.76
CA GLY A 258 -19.69 11.92 28.49
C GLY A 258 -19.21 12.17 27.07
N HIS A 259 -17.89 12.09 26.88
CA HIS A 259 -17.22 12.37 25.61
C HIS A 259 -17.66 11.45 24.46
N GLY A 260 -17.97 10.17 24.74
CA GLY A 260 -18.46 9.25 23.70
C GLY A 260 -19.78 9.70 23.08
N ALA A 261 -20.68 10.29 23.88
CA ALA A 261 -21.92 10.88 23.38
C ALA A 261 -21.63 12.16 22.57
N GLY A 262 -20.68 12.98 23.00
CA GLY A 262 -20.21 14.15 22.26
C GLY A 262 -19.67 13.81 20.88
N ASP A 263 -18.84 12.77 20.79
CA ASP A 263 -18.31 12.26 19.53
C ASP A 263 -19.43 11.83 18.58
N GLN A 264 -20.48 11.19 19.10
CA GLN A 264 -21.66 10.84 18.31
C GLN A 264 -22.42 12.09 17.84
N ALA A 265 -22.59 13.10 18.70
CA ALA A 265 -23.20 14.37 18.33
C ALA A 265 -22.43 15.06 17.19
N LEU A 266 -21.10 15.12 17.27
CA LEU A 266 -20.27 15.69 16.22
C LEU A 266 -20.37 14.93 14.89
N ARG A 267 -20.45 13.59 14.93
CA ARG A 267 -20.67 12.78 13.71
C ARG A 267 -22.03 13.08 13.06
N MET A 268 -23.07 13.25 13.87
CA MET A 268 -24.40 13.62 13.37
C MET A 268 -24.39 15.01 12.74
N VAL A 269 -23.82 16.00 13.42
CA VAL A 269 -23.65 17.37 12.86
C VAL A 269 -22.87 17.32 11.55
N ALA A 270 -21.76 16.59 11.50
CA ALA A 270 -20.98 16.44 10.28
C ALA A 270 -21.79 15.82 9.12
N THR A 271 -22.65 14.85 9.42
CA THR A 271 -23.51 14.19 8.42
C THR A 271 -24.54 15.17 7.84
N GLU A 272 -25.19 15.97 8.69
CA GLU A 272 -26.11 17.02 8.25
C GLU A 272 -25.40 18.08 7.40
N LEU A 273 -24.20 18.51 7.82
CA LEU A 273 -23.43 19.52 7.09
C LEU A 273 -22.89 19.01 5.73
N GLN A 274 -22.67 17.70 5.56
CA GLN A 274 -22.36 17.11 4.25
C GLN A 274 -23.53 17.20 3.27
N GLY A 275 -24.77 17.26 3.79
CA GLY A 275 -25.98 17.38 2.98
C GLY A 275 -26.31 18.79 2.50
N VAL A 276 -25.49 19.79 2.88
CA VAL A 276 -25.73 21.20 2.51
C VAL A 276 -25.66 21.36 0.99
N GLY A 277 -26.73 21.91 0.41
CA GLY A 277 -26.87 22.15 -1.02
C GLY A 277 -26.12 23.40 -1.50
N GLY A 278 -26.42 23.85 -2.72
CA GLY A 278 -25.89 25.12 -3.26
C GLY A 278 -24.39 25.13 -3.53
N GLY A 279 -23.76 23.95 -3.66
CA GLY A 279 -22.31 23.83 -3.86
C GLY A 279 -21.48 24.03 -2.59
N GLY A 280 -22.12 24.08 -1.42
CA GLY A 280 -21.45 24.16 -0.13
C GLY A 280 -20.61 22.92 0.16
N ARG A 281 -19.39 23.12 0.66
CA ARG A 281 -18.51 22.03 1.10
C ARG A 281 -18.17 22.22 2.57
N ALA A 282 -18.53 21.24 3.39
CA ALA A 282 -18.29 21.27 4.82
C ALA A 282 -16.86 20.83 5.19
N TYR A 283 -16.33 21.45 6.25
CA TYR A 283 -15.02 21.21 6.83
C TYR A 283 -15.12 21.19 8.35
N ARG A 284 -14.27 20.41 9.01
CA ARG A 284 -14.08 20.51 10.45
C ARG A 284 -12.96 21.49 10.76
N TYR A 285 -13.31 22.62 11.36
CA TYR A 285 -12.37 23.72 11.62
C TYR A 285 -11.68 23.59 12.99
N GLY A 286 -12.42 23.13 14.00
CA GLY A 286 -11.95 23.01 15.37
C GLY A 286 -12.54 21.80 16.10
N GLY A 287 -12.47 21.83 17.44
CA GLY A 287 -12.98 20.76 18.30
C GLY A 287 -14.49 20.58 18.19
N GLU A 288 -15.24 21.68 18.21
CA GLU A 288 -16.70 21.72 18.06
C GLU A 288 -17.16 22.67 16.93
N GLU A 289 -16.20 23.19 16.16
CA GLU A 289 -16.42 24.18 15.12
C GLU A 289 -16.30 23.55 13.72
N PHE A 290 -17.22 23.93 12.84
CA PHE A 290 -17.27 23.56 11.44
C PHE A 290 -17.27 24.80 10.55
N ALA A 291 -16.91 24.63 9.29
CA ALA A 291 -16.98 25.66 8.27
C ALA A 291 -17.63 25.09 7.01
N ILE A 292 -18.45 25.88 6.32
CA ILE A 292 -18.97 25.53 4.99
C ILE A 292 -18.47 26.58 4.01
N LEU A 293 -17.75 26.14 2.98
CA LEU A 293 -17.29 26.98 1.88
C LEU A 293 -18.27 26.90 0.72
N PHE A 294 -18.72 28.04 0.22
CA PHE A 294 -19.56 28.16 -0.98
C PHE A 294 -18.78 28.89 -2.09
N PRO A 295 -18.13 28.17 -3.03
CA PRO A 295 -17.42 28.78 -4.15
C PRO A 295 -18.38 29.45 -5.13
N GLY A 296 -18.03 30.62 -5.65
CA GLY A 296 -18.81 31.32 -6.67
C GLY A 296 -20.15 31.89 -6.18
N SER A 297 -20.40 31.86 -4.87
CA SER A 297 -21.62 32.37 -4.25
C SER A 297 -21.34 33.67 -3.49
N PRO A 298 -22.00 34.80 -3.84
CA PRO A 298 -21.97 35.99 -3.00
C PRO A 298 -22.68 35.72 -1.67
N ALA A 299 -22.30 36.44 -0.61
CA ALA A 299 -22.74 36.19 0.78
C ALA A 299 -24.27 36.07 1.01
N ALA A 300 -25.10 36.58 0.09
CA ALA A 300 -26.56 36.43 0.15
C ALA A 300 -27.06 35.00 -0.16
N ALA A 301 -26.34 34.24 -1.00
CA ALA A 301 -26.70 32.87 -1.37
C ALA A 301 -26.37 31.84 -0.26
N ALA A 302 -25.44 32.17 0.65
CA ALA A 302 -25.02 31.32 1.77
C ALA A 302 -25.94 31.41 3.01
N ARG A 303 -27.13 32.03 2.88
CA ARG A 303 -28.13 32.18 3.96
C ARG A 303 -29.22 31.10 3.99
N GLN A 304 -29.15 30.12 3.08
CA GLN A 304 -30.06 28.97 3.02
C GLN A 304 -29.52 27.82 3.86
#